data_AF-A0A535FTX7-F1
#
_entry.id   AF-A0A535FTX7-F1
#
_cell.length_a   1.000
_cell.length_b   1.000
_cell.length_c   1.000
_cell.angle_alpha   90.00
_cell.angle_beta   90.00
_cell.angle_gamma   90.00
#
_symmetry.space_group_name_H-M   'P 1'
#
loop_
_entity.id
_entity.type
_entity.pdbx_description
1 polymer ?
#
loop_
_entity_poly.entity_id
_entity_poly.type
_entity_poly.pdbx_seq_one_letter_code
_entity_poly.pdbx_strand_id
1 'polypeptide(L)'
;MRDFFAVLGIAHGRGYRNRKLDTTEFCGPCPFGCGAKDAFHMYPEMNYVPDVGSLGWYLCMDSRRGGRNGCGRSGDIITATKELRGIEDFLDACEYLEIDAQKLLNYRNSEMEDEGHAVRTIPHSQKALAETSKEWQEVARSFAWVGMGRLQGQELAYLRERGLTTADIQDAMLGYYPDYKRKRADKWGYAYREHEKPFEIRIPRGIVIPWFHWGNVVCLRFRRLPWDESDEARQYYGVNEQGEIERYRVLFGSASTYFYGGDRLTPGCNVAMLEGEFDALIARRNNSLVCIATGSTAWGRTNSNLRRLAMCEQVLLCFDNDAAGNKAADNWARGLRNVKRWRPLWSDANAMANDGVNLATWLNLGLESVAMPMQLPVNKLSTDVDKPDESSVATDESVDALCHEESRLTDEITALMDSPPLCLTCFDTGRETEALPDDHKGTYYCAQHHPLRDQAEPCILSEEAMELHQNEPITTVQGIERVQMSEGTTYVVDLETTGLDPRQHKIVSIALGTPAQVWIIDMRPYYSLLPSNRAEWKRVLQILFSKAVLWAGHNLKFDLSFLSLELGVQLR
;
A
#
# COMPACT_ATOMS: atom_id res chain seq x y z
N MET A 1 43.02 -20.00 7.15
CA MET A 1 41.90 -20.94 6.99
C MET A 1 42.43 -22.32 6.69
N ARG A 2 42.08 -23.30 7.53
CA ARG A 2 42.43 -24.71 7.30
C ARG A 2 41.69 -25.28 6.10
N ASP A 3 42.36 -26.15 5.37
CA ASP A 3 41.85 -26.73 4.13
C ASP A 3 40.62 -27.65 4.37
N PHE A 4 39.63 -27.52 3.49
CA PHE A 4 38.34 -28.20 3.58
C PHE A 4 38.48 -29.73 3.51
N PHE A 5 39.44 -30.23 2.72
CA PHE A 5 39.72 -31.67 2.64
C PHE A 5 40.35 -32.21 3.93
N ALA A 6 41.25 -31.44 4.54
CA ALA A 6 41.91 -31.81 5.80
C ALA A 6 40.91 -31.91 6.95
N VAL A 7 39.93 -31.00 7.02
CA VAL A 7 38.86 -31.03 8.03
C VAL A 7 38.01 -32.30 7.91
N LEU A 8 37.64 -32.65 6.68
CA LEU A 8 36.84 -33.85 6.39
C LEU A 8 37.64 -35.15 6.47
N GLY A 9 38.96 -35.10 6.58
CA GLY A 9 39.83 -36.27 6.55
C GLY A 9 39.78 -37.03 5.22
N ILE A 10 39.52 -36.32 4.11
CA ILE A 10 39.41 -36.88 2.77
C ILE A 10 40.68 -36.52 1.99
N ALA A 11 41.27 -37.50 1.28
CA ALA A 11 42.40 -37.21 0.39
C ALA A 11 41.94 -36.39 -0.82
N HIS A 12 42.80 -35.51 -1.36
CA HIS A 12 42.51 -34.79 -2.60
C HIS A 12 42.24 -35.79 -3.74
N GLY A 13 40.96 -36.01 -4.06
CA GLY A 13 40.51 -36.82 -5.20
C GLY A 13 40.55 -36.03 -6.50
N ARG A 14 40.17 -36.67 -7.62
CA ARG A 14 39.93 -35.92 -8.87
C ARG A 14 38.65 -35.11 -8.73
N GLY A 15 38.78 -33.79 -8.85
CA GLY A 15 37.64 -32.88 -8.97
C GLY A 15 37.08 -32.91 -10.40
N TYR A 16 35.76 -32.75 -10.51
CA TYR A 16 35.04 -32.61 -11.77
C TYR A 16 34.44 -31.21 -11.84
N ARG A 17 34.53 -30.54 -12.99
CA ARG A 17 33.90 -29.22 -13.15
C ARG A 17 32.38 -29.38 -13.23
N ASN A 18 31.66 -28.85 -12.24
CA ASN A 18 30.21 -28.80 -12.25
C ASN A 18 29.77 -27.53 -13.00
N ARG A 19 29.31 -27.67 -14.25
CA ARG A 19 28.90 -26.54 -15.10
C ARG A 19 27.66 -25.81 -14.61
N LYS A 20 26.83 -26.46 -13.79
CA LYS A 20 25.58 -25.87 -13.30
C LYS A 20 25.82 -24.92 -12.14
N LEU A 21 26.76 -25.28 -11.26
CA LEU A 21 27.12 -24.51 -10.08
C LEU A 21 28.40 -23.68 -10.29
N ASP A 22 28.98 -23.77 -11.50
CA ASP A 22 30.23 -23.14 -11.89
C ASP A 22 31.37 -23.31 -10.87
N THR A 23 31.50 -24.51 -10.33
CA THR A 23 32.48 -24.84 -9.28
C THR A 23 33.08 -26.23 -9.50
N THR A 24 34.19 -26.50 -8.83
CA THR A 24 34.81 -27.83 -8.80
C THR A 24 34.14 -28.73 -7.75
N GLU A 25 33.63 -29.87 -8.20
CA GLU A 25 32.95 -30.87 -7.40
C GLU A 25 33.84 -32.08 -7.14
N PHE A 26 33.90 -32.52 -5.89
CA PHE A 26 34.59 -33.73 -5.46
C PHE A 26 33.57 -34.71 -4.90
N CYS A 27 33.73 -35.98 -5.25
CA CYS A 27 32.83 -37.06 -4.84
C CYS A 27 33.64 -38.14 -4.12
N GLY A 28 33.11 -38.68 -3.02
CA GLY A 28 33.82 -39.67 -2.24
C GLY A 28 33.01 -40.33 -1.12
N PRO A 29 33.70 -41.04 -0.20
CA PRO A 29 33.07 -41.67 0.94
C PRO A 29 32.60 -40.63 1.96
N CYS A 30 31.50 -40.91 2.64
CA CYS A 30 30.96 -40.02 3.67
C CYS A 30 31.83 -40.08 4.95
N PRO A 31 32.35 -38.95 5.45
CA PRO A 31 33.18 -38.92 6.66
C PRO A 31 32.37 -39.07 7.96
N PHE A 32 31.03 -38.96 7.90
CA PHE A 32 30.15 -39.00 9.06
C PHE A 32 29.63 -40.41 9.43
N GLY A 33 30.35 -41.45 9.02
CA GLY A 33 30.09 -42.83 9.44
C GLY A 33 28.84 -43.49 8.86
N CYS A 34 28.21 -42.95 7.80
CA CYS A 34 27.01 -43.57 7.20
C CYS A 34 27.30 -44.70 6.21
N GLY A 35 28.57 -44.97 5.91
CA GLY A 35 28.99 -46.06 5.03
C GLY A 35 28.83 -45.82 3.52
N ALA A 36 28.28 -44.67 3.10
CA ALA A 36 28.19 -44.31 1.69
C ALA A 36 29.59 -44.10 1.08
N LYS A 37 29.82 -44.67 -0.10
CA LYS A 37 31.14 -44.66 -0.77
C LYS A 37 31.29 -43.57 -1.83
N ASP A 38 30.19 -43.13 -2.42
CA ASP A 38 30.13 -42.23 -3.56
C ASP A 38 28.94 -41.26 -3.49
N ALA A 39 28.24 -41.20 -2.37
CA ALA A 39 27.11 -40.29 -2.19
C ALA A 39 27.51 -38.97 -1.54
N PHE A 40 28.77 -38.79 -1.14
CA PHE A 40 29.26 -37.57 -0.53
C PHE A 40 29.89 -36.66 -1.57
N HIS A 41 29.26 -35.50 -1.78
CA HIS A 41 29.66 -34.48 -2.74
C HIS A 41 30.14 -33.24 -1.99
N MET A 42 31.17 -32.61 -2.53
CA MET A 42 31.86 -31.50 -1.90
C MET A 42 32.25 -30.45 -2.94
N TYR A 43 32.09 -29.19 -2.58
CA TYR A 43 32.31 -28.02 -3.42
C TYR A 43 33.14 -26.99 -2.64
N PRO A 44 34.50 -27.09 -2.65
CA PRO A 44 35.36 -26.27 -1.80
C PRO A 44 35.29 -24.77 -2.08
N GLU A 45 34.99 -24.38 -3.32
CA GLU A 45 35.01 -22.98 -3.75
C GLU A 45 33.70 -22.25 -3.43
N MET A 46 32.63 -22.97 -3.05
CA MET A 46 31.32 -22.38 -2.73
C MET A 46 31.34 -21.58 -1.43
N ASN A 47 30.32 -20.73 -1.24
CA ASN A 47 30.12 -19.90 -0.05
C ASN A 47 31.35 -19.00 0.22
N TYR A 48 31.78 -18.27 -0.82
CA TYR A 48 32.87 -17.31 -0.72
C TYR A 48 32.46 -16.12 0.13
N VAL A 49 33.25 -15.83 1.17
CA VAL A 49 33.08 -14.67 2.02
C VAL A 49 34.27 -13.71 1.78
N PRO A 50 34.03 -12.45 1.38
CA PRO A 50 35.08 -11.43 1.26
C PRO A 50 35.94 -11.36 2.53
N ASP A 51 37.26 -11.25 2.36
CA ASP A 51 38.26 -11.16 3.44
C ASP A 51 38.36 -12.37 4.39
N VAL A 52 37.58 -13.43 4.15
CA VAL A 52 37.60 -14.69 4.91
C VAL A 52 37.99 -15.86 4.00
N GLY A 53 37.43 -15.95 2.79
CA GLY A 53 37.63 -17.04 1.85
C GLY A 53 36.41 -17.95 1.69
N SER A 54 36.54 -19.02 0.90
CA SER A 54 35.45 -19.97 0.64
C SER A 54 35.21 -20.90 1.83
N LEU A 55 34.00 -20.85 2.39
CA LEU A 55 33.58 -21.77 3.44
C LEU A 55 33.24 -23.16 2.92
N GLY A 56 33.13 -23.33 1.61
CA GLY A 56 32.77 -24.57 0.94
C GLY A 56 31.35 -25.06 1.24
N TRP A 57 30.93 -26.10 0.52
CA TRP A 57 29.67 -26.79 0.77
C TRP A 57 29.85 -28.30 0.62
N TYR A 58 29.16 -29.09 1.44
CA TYR A 58 29.09 -30.54 1.28
C TYR A 58 27.65 -31.05 1.35
N LEU A 59 27.41 -32.19 0.71
CA LEU A 59 26.14 -32.91 0.72
C LEU A 59 26.37 -34.41 0.60
N CYS A 60 25.86 -35.17 1.56
CA CYS A 60 25.69 -36.62 1.43
C CYS A 60 24.29 -36.92 0.89
N MET A 61 24.17 -37.24 -0.40
CA MET A 61 22.89 -37.49 -1.07
C MET A 61 22.18 -38.72 -0.50
N ASP A 62 20.95 -38.54 -0.01
CA ASP A 62 20.08 -39.64 0.45
C ASP A 62 18.99 -39.98 -0.60
N SER A 63 18.06 -40.86 -0.21
CA SER A 63 16.96 -41.29 -1.07
C SER A 63 16.02 -40.15 -1.46
N ARG A 64 15.94 -39.06 -0.67
CA ARG A 64 15.10 -37.90 -0.95
C ARG A 64 15.80 -36.87 -1.84
N ARG A 65 17.13 -36.79 -1.77
CA ARG A 65 17.97 -35.79 -2.44
C ARG A 65 18.93 -36.43 -3.43
N GLY A 66 18.40 -37.23 -4.36
CA GLY A 66 19.17 -37.81 -5.46
C GLY A 66 19.14 -39.33 -5.57
N GLY A 67 18.35 -40.02 -4.73
CA GLY A 67 18.09 -41.46 -4.88
C GLY A 67 19.28 -42.34 -4.52
N ARG A 68 20.20 -41.87 -3.66
CA ARG A 68 21.39 -42.64 -3.22
C ARG A 68 21.29 -43.04 -1.74
N ASN A 69 22.14 -43.99 -1.32
CA ASN A 69 22.18 -44.51 0.06
C ASN A 69 23.08 -43.68 0.99
N GLY A 70 23.02 -42.35 0.91
CA GLY A 70 23.70 -41.44 1.84
C GLY A 70 22.86 -41.09 3.07
N CYS A 71 23.43 -40.28 3.97
CA CYS A 71 22.78 -39.89 5.23
C CYS A 71 22.04 -38.55 5.19
N GLY A 72 22.06 -37.82 4.08
CA GLY A 72 21.37 -36.53 3.95
C GLY A 72 22.10 -35.35 4.60
N ARG A 73 23.19 -35.59 5.35
CA ARG A 73 23.97 -34.51 6.00
C ARG A 73 24.52 -33.54 4.96
N SER A 74 24.44 -32.25 5.25
CA SER A 74 24.94 -31.17 4.40
C SER A 74 25.29 -29.95 5.22
N GLY A 75 26.23 -29.14 4.75
CA GLY A 75 26.63 -27.91 5.45
C GLY A 75 27.91 -27.31 4.88
N ASP A 76 28.42 -26.29 5.57
CA ASP A 76 29.72 -25.67 5.31
C ASP A 76 30.86 -26.33 6.13
N ILE A 77 32.08 -25.83 5.99
CA ILE A 77 33.26 -26.34 6.71
C ILE A 77 33.11 -26.22 8.23
N ILE A 78 32.39 -25.22 8.70
CA ILE A 78 32.16 -24.95 10.13
C ILE A 78 31.25 -26.04 10.69
N THR A 79 30.15 -26.33 9.99
CA THR A 79 29.22 -27.42 10.33
C THR A 79 29.95 -28.77 10.38
N ALA A 80 30.76 -29.07 9.37
CA ALA A 80 31.56 -30.28 9.35
C ALA A 80 32.56 -30.35 10.52
N THR A 81 33.19 -29.24 10.87
CA THR A 81 34.15 -29.15 11.98
C THR A 81 33.49 -29.43 13.31
N LYS A 82 32.34 -28.81 13.57
CA LYS A 82 31.56 -29.03 14.80
C LYS A 82 31.20 -30.50 14.98
N GLU A 83 30.68 -31.13 13.94
CA GLU A 83 30.24 -32.53 14.00
C GLU A 83 31.41 -33.53 14.06
N LEU A 84 32.44 -33.39 13.21
CA LEU A 84 33.54 -34.34 13.15
C LEU A 84 34.53 -34.21 14.32
N ARG A 85 34.58 -33.03 14.95
CA ARG A 85 35.50 -32.73 16.06
C ARG A 85 34.82 -32.61 17.41
N GLY A 86 33.49 -32.65 17.47
CA GLY A 86 32.73 -32.51 18.71
C GLY A 86 32.83 -31.10 19.32
N ILE A 87 32.96 -30.08 18.49
CA ILE A 87 33.01 -28.67 18.92
C ILE A 87 31.59 -28.12 18.94
N GLU A 88 31.12 -27.72 20.11
CA GLU A 88 29.75 -27.21 20.30
C GLU A 88 29.63 -25.71 19.98
N ASP A 89 30.66 -24.93 20.31
CA ASP A 89 30.68 -23.48 20.14
C ASP A 89 31.14 -23.06 18.73
N PHE A 90 30.55 -21.98 18.21
CA PHE A 90 30.88 -21.43 16.89
C PHE A 90 32.25 -20.74 16.86
N LEU A 91 32.59 -19.98 17.90
CA LEU A 91 33.87 -19.28 18.01
C LEU A 91 35.02 -20.27 18.08
N ASP A 92 34.86 -21.34 18.85
CA ASP A 92 35.84 -22.43 18.94
C ASP A 92 36.05 -23.12 17.58
N ALA A 93 34.99 -23.29 16.80
CA ALA A 93 35.07 -23.86 15.46
C ALA A 93 35.78 -22.90 14.48
N CYS A 94 35.49 -21.59 14.56
CA CYS A 94 36.19 -20.57 13.77
C CYS A 94 37.67 -20.46 14.15
N GLU A 95 38.00 -20.54 15.44
CA GLU A 95 39.39 -20.56 15.93
C GLU A 95 40.13 -21.79 15.41
N TYR A 96 39.52 -22.98 15.54
CA TYR A 96 40.09 -24.22 15.00
C TYR A 96 40.35 -24.13 13.49
N LEU A 97 39.48 -23.44 12.75
CA LEU A 97 39.58 -23.27 11.31
C LEU A 97 40.46 -22.11 10.88
N GLU A 98 40.97 -21.30 11.82
CA GLU A 98 41.71 -20.06 11.54
C GLU A 98 40.89 -19.12 10.64
N ILE A 99 39.63 -18.93 11.02
CA ILE A 99 38.66 -18.01 10.42
C ILE A 99 38.45 -16.85 11.38
N ASP A 100 38.53 -15.62 10.87
CA ASP A 100 38.14 -14.43 11.63
C ASP A 100 36.62 -14.45 11.85
N ALA A 101 36.22 -14.88 13.04
CA ALA A 101 34.81 -15.00 13.42
C ALA A 101 34.09 -13.66 13.35
N GLN A 102 34.76 -12.53 13.63
CA GLN A 102 34.13 -11.22 13.61
C GLN A 102 33.85 -10.78 12.17
N LYS A 103 34.78 -10.98 11.23
CA LYS A 103 34.53 -10.71 9.81
C LYS A 103 33.42 -11.59 9.25
N LEU A 104 33.41 -12.87 9.63
CA LEU A 104 32.36 -13.79 9.19
C LEU A 104 31.00 -13.41 9.77
N LEU A 105 30.92 -13.01 11.04
CA LEU A 105 29.68 -12.52 11.65
C LEU A 105 29.24 -11.20 11.04
N ASN A 106 30.17 -10.28 10.75
CA ASN A 106 29.85 -9.03 10.09
C ASN A 106 29.30 -9.27 8.68
N TYR A 107 29.93 -10.17 7.91
CA TYR A 107 29.45 -10.56 6.59
C TYR A 107 28.10 -11.29 6.67
N ARG A 108 27.92 -12.22 7.61
CA ARG A 108 26.63 -12.88 7.83
C ARG A 108 25.57 -11.94 8.36
N ASN A 109 25.93 -10.88 9.07
CA ASN A 109 24.98 -9.86 9.51
C ASN A 109 24.60 -8.93 8.35
N SER A 110 25.56 -8.54 7.50
CA SER A 110 25.26 -7.81 6.25
C SER A 110 24.49 -8.68 5.26
N GLU A 111 24.79 -9.97 5.21
CA GLU A 111 24.01 -10.94 4.46
C GLU A 111 22.72 -11.31 5.18
N MET A 112 22.54 -11.21 6.50
CA MET A 112 21.23 -11.41 7.13
C MET A 112 20.34 -10.16 6.96
N GLU A 113 20.93 -8.98 6.80
CA GLU A 113 20.26 -7.80 6.27
C GLU A 113 19.79 -8.03 4.81
N ASP A 114 20.54 -8.81 4.00
CA ASP A 114 20.19 -9.20 2.62
C ASP A 114 19.38 -10.53 2.47
N GLU A 115 19.53 -11.51 3.36
CA GLU A 115 19.09 -12.93 3.28
C GLU A 115 18.02 -13.28 4.33
N GLY A 116 17.69 -12.36 5.25
CA GLY A 116 16.43 -12.37 5.99
C GLY A 116 15.16 -12.29 5.10
N HIS A 117 15.34 -12.31 3.77
CA HIS A 117 14.33 -12.22 2.72
C HIS A 117 14.01 -13.57 2.03
N ALA A 118 14.48 -14.70 2.57
CA ALA A 118 14.21 -16.02 2.01
C ALA A 118 12.93 -16.73 2.52
N VAL A 119 11.94 -15.99 3.04
CA VAL A 119 10.51 -16.35 2.97
C VAL A 119 9.81 -15.41 1.97
N ARG A 120 10.36 -15.20 0.76
CA ARG A 120 9.74 -14.34 -0.29
C ARG A 120 9.09 -13.04 0.24
N THR A 121 9.69 -12.44 1.26
CA THR A 121 9.53 -11.03 1.57
C THR A 121 10.44 -10.33 0.59
N ILE A 122 9.85 -9.45 -0.20
CA ILE A 122 10.53 -8.64 -1.21
C ILE A 122 11.57 -7.76 -0.46
N PRO A 123 12.85 -7.70 -0.89
CA PRO A 123 13.89 -6.87 -0.28
C PRO A 123 13.41 -5.46 0.04
N HIS A 124 13.50 -5.08 1.31
CA HIS A 124 12.99 -3.83 1.85
C HIS A 124 13.85 -2.59 1.50
N SER A 125 14.76 -2.66 0.52
CA SER A 125 15.71 -1.57 0.21
C SER A 125 15.92 -1.26 -1.28
N GLN A 126 15.27 -1.98 -2.20
CA GLN A 126 14.97 -1.40 -3.51
C GLN A 126 13.67 -0.63 -3.32
N LYS A 127 13.66 0.70 -3.56
CA LYS A 127 12.41 1.47 -3.58
C LYS A 127 11.39 0.64 -4.34
N ALA A 128 10.27 0.31 -3.70
CA ALA A 128 9.29 -0.57 -4.31
C ALA A 128 8.91 0.02 -5.68
N LEU A 129 8.54 -0.80 -6.67
CA LEU A 129 8.06 -0.26 -7.94
C LEU A 129 6.91 0.72 -7.70
N ALA A 130 6.08 0.45 -6.69
CA ALA A 130 5.02 1.34 -6.24
C ALA A 130 5.48 2.73 -5.74
N GLU A 131 6.77 2.91 -5.44
CA GLU A 131 7.36 4.19 -5.02
C GLU A 131 8.10 4.91 -6.17
N THR A 132 8.36 4.23 -7.30
CA THR A 132 9.25 4.73 -8.36
C THR A 132 8.71 4.61 -9.78
N SER A 133 7.84 3.65 -10.05
CA SER A 133 7.22 3.40 -11.36
C SER A 133 5.76 3.86 -11.33
N LYS A 134 5.47 4.89 -12.12
CA LYS A 134 4.09 5.35 -12.39
C LYS A 134 3.30 4.25 -13.10
N GLU A 135 3.95 3.51 -14.00
CA GLU A 135 3.34 2.40 -14.72
C GLU A 135 2.85 1.32 -13.76
N TRP A 136 3.63 0.97 -12.72
CA TRP A 136 3.17 0.04 -11.70
C TRP A 136 1.93 0.57 -10.98
N GLN A 137 1.94 1.85 -10.58
CA GLN A 137 0.82 2.48 -9.86
C GLN A 137 -0.46 2.52 -10.70
N GLU A 138 -0.35 2.86 -11.99
CA GLU A 138 -1.47 2.93 -12.94
C GLU A 138 -2.05 1.55 -13.23
N VAL A 139 -1.19 0.56 -13.48
CA VAL A 139 -1.60 -0.84 -13.67
C VAL A 139 -2.27 -1.37 -12.40
N ALA A 140 -1.70 -1.10 -11.23
CA ALA A 140 -2.25 -1.52 -9.95
C ALA A 140 -3.62 -0.89 -9.66
N ARG A 141 -3.78 0.42 -9.94
CA ARG A 141 -5.06 1.13 -9.81
C ARG A 141 -6.12 0.56 -10.74
N SER A 142 -5.77 0.37 -12.01
CA SER A 142 -6.67 -0.21 -13.02
C SER A 142 -7.07 -1.64 -12.62
N PHE A 143 -6.12 -2.42 -12.11
CA PHE A 143 -6.37 -3.77 -11.63
C PHE A 143 -7.35 -3.78 -10.45
N ALA A 144 -7.17 -2.89 -9.47
CA ALA A 144 -8.10 -2.77 -8.34
C ALA A 144 -9.51 -2.38 -8.81
N TRP A 145 -9.62 -1.38 -9.69
CA TRP A 145 -10.90 -0.92 -10.26
C TRP A 145 -11.64 -2.05 -10.99
N VAL A 146 -10.96 -2.77 -11.88
CA VAL A 146 -11.55 -3.93 -12.58
C VAL A 146 -11.95 -5.02 -11.59
N GLY A 147 -11.16 -5.23 -10.53
CA GLY A 147 -11.48 -6.17 -9.46
C GLY A 147 -12.80 -5.84 -8.74
N MET A 148 -13.09 -4.55 -8.51
CA MET A 148 -14.34 -4.13 -7.85
C MET A 148 -15.58 -4.60 -8.62
N GLY A 149 -15.57 -4.45 -9.95
CA GLY A 149 -16.69 -4.87 -10.82
C GLY A 149 -16.93 -6.38 -10.83
N ARG A 150 -15.99 -7.18 -10.31
CA ARG A 150 -16.05 -8.65 -10.26
C ARG A 150 -16.56 -9.21 -8.93
N LEU A 151 -16.87 -8.36 -7.93
CA LEU A 151 -17.49 -8.79 -6.68
C LEU A 151 -19.00 -8.99 -6.87
N GLN A 152 -19.44 -10.22 -7.12
CA GLN A 152 -20.86 -10.52 -7.41
C GLN A 152 -21.41 -11.78 -6.72
N GLY A 153 -20.56 -12.66 -6.19
CA GLY A 153 -20.91 -13.98 -5.67
C GLY A 153 -20.44 -14.24 -4.23
N GLN A 154 -19.88 -15.44 -4.01
CA GLN A 154 -19.47 -15.94 -2.69
C GLN A 154 -18.41 -15.05 -2.03
N GLU A 155 -17.55 -14.43 -2.83
CA GLU A 155 -16.54 -13.48 -2.40
C GLU A 155 -17.15 -12.21 -1.78
N LEU A 156 -18.28 -11.72 -2.32
CA LEU A 156 -19.01 -10.60 -1.75
C LEU A 156 -19.75 -11.02 -0.47
N ALA A 157 -20.34 -12.21 -0.47
CA ALA A 157 -20.94 -12.79 0.73
C ALA A 157 -19.92 -12.91 1.88
N TYR A 158 -18.71 -13.40 1.58
CA TYR A 158 -17.60 -13.46 2.55
C TYR A 158 -17.23 -12.10 3.14
N LEU A 159 -17.16 -11.03 2.33
CA LEU A 159 -16.91 -9.68 2.85
C LEU A 159 -18.06 -9.21 3.76
N ARG A 160 -19.31 -9.50 3.40
CA ARG A 160 -20.48 -9.16 4.22
C ARG A 160 -20.53 -9.94 5.53
N GLU A 161 -20.21 -11.24 5.51
CA GLU A 161 -20.08 -12.08 6.71
C GLU A 161 -18.97 -11.58 7.63
N ARG A 162 -17.89 -11.03 7.06
CA ARG A 162 -16.84 -10.33 7.82
C ARG A 162 -17.30 -8.97 8.37
N GLY A 163 -18.58 -8.63 8.19
CA GLY A 163 -19.19 -7.42 8.69
C GLY A 163 -19.00 -6.20 7.78
N LEU A 164 -18.48 -6.33 6.55
CA LEU A 164 -18.25 -5.21 5.62
C LEU A 164 -19.54 -4.80 4.88
N THR A 165 -19.86 -3.50 4.89
CA THR A 165 -20.99 -2.96 4.12
C THR A 165 -20.57 -2.70 2.67
N THR A 166 -21.55 -2.54 1.78
CA THR A 166 -21.27 -2.12 0.39
C THR A 166 -20.52 -0.80 0.33
N ALA A 167 -20.85 0.17 1.20
CA ALA A 167 -20.14 1.45 1.26
C ALA A 167 -18.67 1.26 1.66
N ASP A 168 -18.37 0.36 2.60
CA ASP A 168 -16.97 0.08 2.96
C ASP A 168 -16.19 -0.57 1.84
N ILE A 169 -16.81 -1.55 1.17
CA ILE A 169 -16.21 -2.26 0.03
C ILE A 169 -15.90 -1.27 -1.10
N GLN A 170 -16.82 -0.35 -1.39
CA GLN A 170 -16.67 0.66 -2.44
C GLN A 170 -15.61 1.71 -2.08
N ASP A 171 -15.70 2.33 -0.89
CA ASP A 171 -14.76 3.35 -0.45
C ASP A 171 -13.33 2.81 -0.30
N ALA A 172 -13.18 1.55 0.08
CA ALA A 172 -11.90 0.88 0.18
C ALA A 172 -11.38 0.32 -1.15
N MET A 173 -12.16 0.44 -2.23
CA MET A 173 -11.89 -0.16 -3.54
C MET A 173 -11.57 -1.66 -3.47
N LEU A 174 -12.24 -2.41 -2.59
CA LEU A 174 -12.05 -3.85 -2.51
C LEU A 174 -12.58 -4.52 -3.78
N GLY A 175 -11.82 -5.47 -4.30
CA GLY A 175 -12.18 -6.21 -5.51
C GLY A 175 -11.98 -7.71 -5.38
N TYR A 176 -12.21 -8.43 -6.48
CA TYR A 176 -11.91 -9.85 -6.57
C TYR A 176 -11.20 -10.20 -7.88
N TYR A 177 -10.14 -11.00 -7.76
CA TYR A 177 -9.47 -11.60 -8.90
C TYR A 177 -9.73 -13.12 -8.93
N PRO A 178 -10.34 -13.66 -10.01
CA PRO A 178 -10.82 -15.03 -10.04
C PRO A 178 -9.78 -16.06 -10.51
N ASP A 179 -8.56 -15.67 -10.87
CA ASP A 179 -7.59 -16.56 -11.54
C ASP A 179 -6.25 -16.60 -10.81
N TYR A 180 -5.46 -17.66 -11.07
CA TYR A 180 -4.02 -17.68 -10.79
C TYR A 180 -3.28 -17.44 -12.09
N LYS A 181 -2.53 -16.34 -12.21
CA LYS A 181 -1.80 -16.02 -13.45
C LYS A 181 -0.36 -15.64 -13.19
N ARG A 182 0.48 -15.96 -14.17
CA ARG A 182 1.81 -15.40 -14.32
C ARG A 182 1.78 -14.29 -15.36
N LYS A 183 2.42 -13.17 -15.07
CA LYS A 183 2.51 -12.01 -15.96
C LYS A 183 3.94 -11.51 -15.97
N ARG A 184 4.41 -11.06 -17.13
CA ARG A 184 5.73 -10.44 -17.24
C ARG A 184 5.86 -9.21 -16.33
N ALA A 185 6.99 -9.07 -15.64
CA ALA A 185 7.22 -8.00 -14.68
C ALA A 185 7.28 -6.60 -15.33
N ASP A 186 7.77 -6.48 -16.56
CA ASP A 186 7.80 -5.22 -17.31
C ASP A 186 6.42 -4.69 -17.67
N LYS A 187 5.42 -5.57 -17.78
CA LYS A 187 4.01 -5.15 -17.92
C LYS A 187 3.42 -4.58 -16.63
N TRP A 188 4.20 -4.62 -15.56
CA TRP A 188 3.92 -4.01 -14.27
C TRP A 188 4.99 -2.96 -13.93
N GLY A 189 5.64 -2.35 -14.93
CA GLY A 189 6.56 -1.24 -14.72
C GLY A 189 7.96 -1.63 -14.23
N TYR A 190 8.31 -2.93 -14.23
CA TYR A 190 9.69 -3.33 -13.94
C TYR A 190 10.62 -3.05 -15.14
N ALA A 191 11.59 -2.16 -14.95
CA ALA A 191 12.62 -1.89 -15.94
C ALA A 191 13.82 -2.84 -15.76
N TYR A 192 14.00 -3.77 -16.70
CA TYR A 192 15.13 -4.71 -16.66
C TYR A 192 16.46 -4.00 -16.92
N ARG A 193 17.51 -4.47 -16.24
CA ARG A 193 18.89 -4.09 -16.57
C ARG A 193 19.36 -4.84 -17.82
N GLU A 194 20.39 -4.33 -18.50
CA GLU A 194 20.89 -4.85 -19.79
C GLU A 194 21.20 -6.37 -19.80
N HIS A 195 21.58 -6.93 -18.65
CA HIS A 195 21.90 -8.37 -18.52
C HIS A 195 20.84 -9.18 -17.78
N GLU A 196 19.72 -8.56 -17.41
CA GLU A 196 18.66 -9.21 -16.65
C GLU A 196 17.68 -9.92 -17.57
N LYS A 197 17.39 -11.18 -17.26
CA LYS A 197 16.41 -11.96 -18.01
C LYS A 197 14.99 -11.58 -17.56
N PRO A 198 14.04 -11.42 -18.51
CA PRO A 198 12.65 -11.23 -18.16
C PRO A 198 12.13 -12.32 -17.23
N PHE A 199 11.36 -11.92 -16.22
CA PHE A 199 10.72 -12.85 -15.29
C PHE A 199 9.22 -12.55 -15.17
N GLU A 200 8.51 -13.52 -14.60
CA GLU A 200 7.06 -13.42 -14.39
C GLU A 200 6.73 -13.20 -12.90
N ILE A 201 5.86 -12.22 -12.65
CA ILE A 201 5.19 -12.04 -11.38
C ILE A 201 4.01 -13.01 -11.26
N ARG A 202 3.74 -13.47 -10.04
CA ARG A 202 2.62 -14.35 -9.72
C ARG A 202 1.47 -13.52 -9.16
N ILE A 203 0.35 -13.52 -9.85
CA ILE A 203 -0.89 -12.86 -9.43
C ILE A 203 -1.82 -13.94 -8.87
N PRO A 204 -2.11 -13.93 -7.57
CA PRO A 204 -2.98 -14.91 -6.94
C PRO A 204 -4.46 -14.60 -7.16
N ARG A 205 -5.30 -15.64 -7.16
CA ARG A 205 -6.76 -15.50 -6.99
C ARG A 205 -7.06 -15.04 -5.56
N GLY A 206 -8.00 -14.12 -5.39
CA GLY A 206 -8.46 -13.71 -4.06
C GLY A 206 -9.10 -12.33 -4.04
N ILE A 207 -9.49 -11.88 -2.85
CA ILE A 207 -9.96 -10.50 -2.62
C ILE A 207 -8.76 -9.57 -2.79
N VAL A 208 -8.91 -8.57 -3.65
CA VAL A 208 -7.92 -7.52 -3.91
C VAL A 208 -8.14 -6.38 -2.93
N ILE A 209 -7.09 -6.00 -2.20
CA ILE A 209 -7.09 -4.97 -1.16
C ILE A 209 -6.01 -3.93 -1.52
N PRO A 210 -6.37 -2.82 -2.19
CA PRO A 210 -5.43 -1.76 -2.51
C PRO A 210 -5.13 -0.89 -1.29
N TRP A 211 -3.88 -0.48 -1.15
CA TRP A 211 -3.46 0.54 -0.18
C TRP A 211 -3.08 1.80 -0.94
N PHE A 212 -3.47 2.95 -0.38
CA PHE A 212 -3.28 4.23 -1.03
C PHE A 212 -2.27 5.10 -0.27
N HIS A 213 -1.46 5.82 -1.05
CA HIS A 213 -0.69 6.96 -0.58
C HIS A 213 -0.85 8.15 -1.54
N TRP A 214 -1.32 9.30 -1.04
CA TRP A 214 -1.65 10.50 -1.82
C TRP A 214 -2.44 10.20 -3.10
N GLY A 215 -3.42 9.32 -2.99
CA GLY A 215 -4.28 8.92 -4.11
C GLY A 215 -3.66 7.89 -5.06
N ASN A 216 -2.37 7.55 -4.93
CA ASN A 216 -1.71 6.50 -5.70
C ASN A 216 -1.80 5.15 -4.99
N VAL A 217 -1.95 4.07 -5.76
CA VAL A 217 -1.86 2.73 -5.18
C VAL A 217 -0.40 2.43 -4.84
N VAL A 218 -0.10 2.19 -3.57
CA VAL A 218 1.25 1.86 -3.10
C VAL A 218 1.44 0.40 -2.72
N CYS A 219 0.35 -0.34 -2.52
CA CYS A 219 0.41 -1.77 -2.27
C CYS A 219 -0.85 -2.45 -2.79
N LEU A 220 -0.68 -3.64 -3.39
CA LEU A 220 -1.78 -4.54 -3.68
C LEU A 220 -1.62 -5.81 -2.85
N ARG A 221 -2.56 -6.01 -1.93
CA ARG A 221 -2.62 -7.21 -1.12
C ARG A 221 -3.79 -8.08 -1.55
N PHE A 222 -3.59 -9.38 -1.49
CA PHE A 222 -4.59 -10.37 -1.84
C PHE A 222 -4.94 -11.17 -0.60
N ARG A 223 -6.21 -11.24 -0.25
CA ARG A 223 -6.74 -12.13 0.79
C ARG A 223 -7.28 -13.40 0.13
N ARG A 224 -6.73 -14.55 0.52
CA ARG A 224 -7.22 -15.87 0.12
C ARG A 224 -8.61 -16.09 0.71
N LEU A 225 -9.51 -16.65 -0.09
CA LEU A 225 -10.81 -17.11 0.40
C LEU A 225 -10.59 -18.41 1.20
N PRO A 226 -11.19 -18.55 2.40
CA PRO A 226 -10.88 -19.68 3.29
C PRO A 226 -11.01 -21.05 2.63
N TRP A 227 -12.03 -21.21 1.77
CA TRP A 227 -12.35 -22.45 1.06
C TRP A 227 -11.44 -22.75 -0.15
N ASP A 228 -10.54 -21.84 -0.53
CA ASP A 228 -9.57 -22.11 -1.59
C ASP A 228 -8.36 -22.85 -1.04
N GLU A 229 -8.46 -24.18 -1.02
CA GLU A 229 -7.41 -25.11 -0.55
C GLU A 229 -6.67 -25.81 -1.70
N SER A 230 -6.75 -25.23 -2.91
CA SER A 230 -6.13 -25.77 -4.12
C SER A 230 -4.59 -25.81 -4.02
N ASP A 231 -3.96 -26.66 -4.83
CA ASP A 231 -2.50 -26.70 -4.92
C ASP A 231 -1.93 -25.42 -5.54
N GLU A 232 -2.71 -24.76 -6.41
CA GLU A 232 -2.41 -23.41 -6.89
C GLU A 232 -2.42 -22.41 -5.74
N ALA A 233 -3.41 -22.46 -4.84
CA ALA A 233 -3.42 -21.61 -3.65
C ALA A 233 -2.15 -21.83 -2.81
N ARG A 234 -1.75 -23.09 -2.57
CA ARG A 234 -0.47 -23.43 -1.89
C ARG A 234 0.73 -22.80 -2.59
N GLN A 235 0.79 -22.88 -3.91
CA GLN A 235 1.93 -22.40 -4.70
C GLN A 235 2.03 -20.86 -4.75
N TYR A 236 0.89 -20.16 -4.76
CA TYR A 236 0.82 -18.72 -4.93
C TYR A 236 0.84 -17.96 -3.59
N TYR A 237 0.16 -18.46 -2.57
CA TYR A 237 0.16 -17.87 -1.24
C TYR A 237 1.37 -18.32 -0.41
N GLY A 238 1.77 -19.58 -0.53
CA GLY A 238 2.73 -20.24 0.36
C GLY A 238 2.02 -20.97 1.50
N VAL A 239 2.79 -21.72 2.27
CA VAL A 239 2.32 -22.44 3.46
C VAL A 239 3.15 -22.01 4.68
N ASN A 240 2.50 -21.92 5.84
CA ASN A 240 3.17 -21.62 7.10
C ASN A 240 3.88 -22.87 7.65
N GLU A 241 4.54 -22.75 8.80
CA GLU A 241 5.27 -23.84 9.48
C GLU A 241 4.35 -25.01 9.85
N GLN A 242 3.06 -24.75 10.03
CA GLN A 242 2.03 -25.75 10.35
C GLN A 242 1.47 -26.43 9.08
N GLY A 243 1.94 -26.05 7.88
CA GLY A 243 1.49 -26.60 6.60
C GLY A 243 0.17 -26.02 6.09
N GLU A 244 -0.34 -24.98 6.73
CA GLU A 244 -1.58 -24.30 6.33
C GLU A 244 -1.28 -23.22 5.30
N ILE A 245 -2.20 -23.03 4.35
CA ILE A 245 -2.02 -22.03 3.29
C ILE A 245 -2.16 -20.62 3.86
N GLU A 246 -1.17 -19.80 3.58
CA GLU A 246 -1.14 -18.40 4.01
C GLU A 246 -2.42 -17.65 3.62
N ARG A 247 -2.86 -16.79 4.54
CA ARG A 247 -4.12 -16.05 4.37
C ARG A 247 -3.98 -14.88 3.41
N TYR A 248 -2.80 -14.29 3.36
CA TYR A 248 -2.53 -13.09 2.58
C TYR A 248 -1.30 -13.24 1.70
N ARG A 249 -1.32 -12.57 0.55
CA ARG A 249 -0.16 -12.42 -0.33
C ARG A 249 -0.03 -10.98 -0.78
N VAL A 250 1.20 -10.48 -0.83
CA VAL A 250 1.48 -9.12 -1.33
C VAL A 250 2.01 -9.25 -2.76
N LEU A 251 1.50 -8.41 -3.65
CA LEU A 251 1.92 -8.43 -5.05
C LEU A 251 3.34 -7.87 -5.19
N PHE A 252 4.12 -8.46 -6.09
CA PHE A 252 5.42 -7.96 -6.46
C PHE A 252 5.37 -6.47 -6.85
N GLY A 253 6.35 -5.70 -6.37
CA GLY A 253 6.45 -4.26 -6.58
C GLY A 253 5.66 -3.40 -5.60
N SER A 254 4.82 -3.99 -4.73
CA SER A 254 4.12 -3.28 -3.65
C SER A 254 5.09 -2.80 -2.55
N ALA A 255 4.77 -1.69 -1.90
CA ALA A 255 5.52 -1.13 -0.79
C ALA A 255 4.94 -1.56 0.58
N SER A 256 5.79 -2.15 1.44
CA SER A 256 5.46 -2.51 2.83
C SER A 256 5.75 -1.40 3.84
N THR A 257 6.26 -0.25 3.37
CA THR A 257 6.62 0.94 4.16
C THR A 257 5.42 1.80 4.57
N TYR A 258 4.25 1.62 3.93
CA TYR A 258 3.06 2.41 4.17
C TYR A 258 2.10 1.76 5.18
N PHE A 259 1.05 2.50 5.56
CA PHE A 259 -0.07 1.96 6.32
C PHE A 259 -1.30 1.86 5.42
N TYR A 260 -2.10 0.83 5.62
CA TYR A 260 -3.47 0.84 5.13
C TYR A 260 -4.24 1.98 5.81
N GLY A 261 -4.94 2.79 5.02
CA GLY A 261 -5.62 4.00 5.52
C GLY A 261 -4.67 5.15 5.90
N GLY A 262 -3.36 5.02 5.63
CA GLY A 262 -2.34 5.98 6.04
C GLY A 262 -2.52 7.39 5.50
N ASP A 263 -3.22 7.59 4.38
CA ASP A 263 -3.50 8.93 3.81
C ASP A 263 -4.38 9.80 4.68
N ARG A 264 -5.12 9.20 5.60
CA ARG A 264 -5.99 9.92 6.53
C ARG A 264 -5.23 10.45 7.75
N LEU A 265 -3.93 10.11 7.91
CA LEU A 265 -3.11 10.59 9.01
C LEU A 265 -2.73 12.06 8.79
N THR A 266 -3.29 12.93 9.64
CA THR A 266 -2.94 14.36 9.71
C THR A 266 -2.41 14.71 11.09
N PRO A 267 -1.56 15.75 11.23
CA PRO A 267 -1.16 16.24 12.56
C PRO A 267 -2.37 16.54 13.46
N GLY A 268 -2.26 16.22 14.74
CA GLY A 268 -3.32 16.43 15.74
C GLY A 268 -4.51 15.48 15.68
N CYS A 269 -4.55 14.51 14.76
CA CYS A 269 -5.62 13.51 14.76
C CYS A 269 -5.43 12.49 15.89
N ASN A 270 -6.53 11.88 16.35
CA ASN A 270 -6.49 10.68 17.18
C ASN A 270 -6.50 9.45 16.28
N VAL A 271 -5.62 8.50 16.55
CA VAL A 271 -5.37 7.34 15.68
C VAL A 271 -5.71 6.05 16.41
N ALA A 272 -6.41 5.15 15.73
CA ALA A 272 -6.47 3.74 16.10
C ALA A 272 -5.59 2.95 15.13
N MET A 273 -4.61 2.23 15.66
CA MET A 273 -3.65 1.44 14.88
C MET A 273 -3.94 -0.05 15.08
N LEU A 274 -4.39 -0.71 14.02
CA LEU A 274 -4.85 -2.10 14.02
C LEU A 274 -3.90 -3.00 13.23
N GLU A 275 -4.06 -4.32 13.34
CA GLU A 275 -3.21 -5.28 12.64
C GLU A 275 -3.67 -5.52 11.19
N GLY A 276 -4.96 -5.80 10.99
CA GLY A 276 -5.55 -6.12 9.68
C GLY A 276 -6.32 -4.98 9.01
N GLU A 277 -6.39 -5.01 7.68
CA GLU A 277 -7.12 -4.01 6.89
C GLU A 277 -8.63 -4.05 7.16
N PHE A 278 -9.20 -5.24 7.36
CA PHE A 278 -10.62 -5.39 7.65
C PHE A 278 -10.97 -4.85 9.05
N ASP A 279 -10.06 -4.98 10.02
CA ASP A 279 -10.22 -4.39 11.34
C ASP A 279 -10.29 -2.87 11.24
N ALA A 280 -9.36 -2.25 10.49
CA ALA A 280 -9.36 -0.81 10.28
C ALA A 280 -10.62 -0.32 9.54
N LEU A 281 -11.11 -1.07 8.55
CA LEU A 281 -12.34 -0.73 7.83
C LEU A 281 -13.60 -0.75 8.71
N ILE A 282 -13.65 -1.64 9.70
CA ILE A 282 -14.83 -1.73 10.57
C ILE A 282 -14.69 -0.74 11.73
N ALA A 283 -13.48 -0.58 12.27
CA ALA A 283 -13.19 0.34 13.37
C ALA A 283 -13.44 1.82 13.02
N ARG A 284 -13.32 2.20 11.74
CA ARG A 284 -13.59 3.57 11.28
C ARG A 284 -15.07 3.95 11.30
N ARG A 285 -15.99 2.98 11.34
CA ARG A 285 -17.41 3.26 11.24
C ARG A 285 -17.89 4.03 12.46
N ASN A 286 -18.62 5.12 12.22
CA ASN A 286 -19.21 5.95 13.26
C ASN A 286 -18.19 6.42 14.30
N ASN A 287 -16.94 6.62 13.86
CA ASN A 287 -15.82 6.97 14.72
C ASN A 287 -15.08 8.18 14.16
N SER A 288 -14.64 9.08 15.04
CA SER A 288 -13.84 10.26 14.72
C SER A 288 -12.34 9.96 14.63
N LEU A 289 -11.89 8.78 15.08
CA LEU A 289 -10.48 8.38 15.00
C LEU A 289 -10.10 7.98 13.57
N VAL A 290 -8.89 8.36 13.18
CA VAL A 290 -8.23 7.84 11.99
C VAL A 290 -7.82 6.40 12.25
N CYS A 291 -8.47 5.45 11.57
CA CYS A 291 -8.15 4.02 11.71
C CYS A 291 -7.17 3.59 10.61
N ILE A 292 -6.01 3.07 11.03
CA ILE A 292 -4.96 2.57 10.13
C ILE A 292 -4.65 1.11 10.44
N ALA A 293 -4.11 0.38 9.47
CA ALA A 293 -3.57 -0.96 9.70
C ALA A 293 -2.14 -1.13 9.17
N THR A 294 -1.35 -1.95 9.85
CA THR A 294 0.02 -2.28 9.44
C THR A 294 0.08 -3.43 8.45
N GLY A 295 -0.96 -4.28 8.39
CA GLY A 295 -1.02 -5.48 7.57
C GLY A 295 -0.11 -6.63 8.05
N SER A 296 0.84 -6.37 8.94
CA SER A 296 1.71 -7.35 9.57
C SER A 296 2.26 -6.78 10.87
N THR A 297 2.86 -7.61 11.72
CA THR A 297 3.36 -7.23 13.05
C THR A 297 4.55 -6.25 13.02
N ALA A 298 5.25 -6.13 11.89
CA ALA A 298 6.46 -5.28 11.77
C ALA A 298 6.42 -4.24 10.63
N TRP A 299 5.40 -4.27 9.77
CA TRP A 299 5.34 -3.42 8.57
C TRP A 299 5.04 -1.96 8.91
N GLY A 300 5.45 -1.05 8.01
CA GLY A 300 5.21 0.38 8.14
C GLY A 300 6.01 1.09 9.25
N ARG A 301 6.85 0.40 10.03
CA ARG A 301 7.68 0.99 11.08
C ARG A 301 8.92 1.68 10.53
N THR A 302 8.72 2.74 9.77
CA THR A 302 9.78 3.60 9.23
C THR A 302 9.95 4.87 10.08
N ASN A 303 11.11 5.53 9.99
CA ASN A 303 11.32 6.83 10.63
C ASN A 303 10.31 7.89 10.17
N SER A 304 9.89 7.85 8.90
CA SER A 304 8.85 8.73 8.36
C SER A 304 7.52 8.52 9.06
N ASN A 305 7.07 7.28 9.17
CA ASN A 305 5.80 6.98 9.83
C ASN A 305 5.85 7.19 11.34
N LEU A 306 6.99 6.95 11.99
CA LEU A 306 7.19 7.32 13.40
C LEU A 306 7.00 8.82 13.62
N ARG A 307 7.58 9.66 12.75
CA ARG A 307 7.39 11.12 12.80
C ARG A 307 5.92 11.49 12.59
N ARG A 308 5.25 10.91 11.58
CA ARG A 308 3.82 11.16 11.32
C ARG A 308 2.95 10.81 12.52
N LEU A 309 3.20 9.66 13.16
CA LEU A 309 2.48 9.24 14.36
C LEU A 309 2.81 10.11 15.59
N ALA A 310 4.05 10.57 15.73
CA ALA A 310 4.43 11.47 16.82
C ALA A 310 3.75 12.85 16.73
N MET A 311 3.33 13.26 15.52
CA MET A 311 2.57 14.50 15.29
C MET A 311 1.05 14.33 15.53
N CYS A 312 0.57 13.11 15.77
CA CYS A 312 -0.83 12.86 16.14
C CYS A 312 -1.07 13.22 17.61
N GLU A 313 -2.31 13.51 17.98
CA GLU A 313 -2.65 13.83 19.38
C GLU A 313 -2.48 12.59 20.26
N GLN A 314 -3.09 11.48 19.85
CA GLN A 314 -2.97 10.20 20.53
C GLN A 314 -3.02 9.04 19.55
N VAL A 315 -2.27 7.97 19.85
CA VAL A 315 -2.25 6.72 19.07
C VAL A 315 -2.64 5.55 19.96
N LEU A 316 -3.81 4.97 19.71
CA LEU A 316 -4.26 3.73 20.34
C LEU A 316 -3.69 2.53 19.58
N LEU A 317 -2.88 1.72 20.26
CA LEU A 317 -2.32 0.48 19.71
C LEU A 317 -3.30 -0.67 19.97
N CYS A 318 -4.06 -1.02 18.93
CA CYS A 318 -5.19 -1.93 18.93
C CYS A 318 -4.88 -3.30 18.28
N PHE A 319 -3.61 -3.69 18.24
CA PHE A 319 -3.17 -5.01 17.78
C PHE A 319 -3.86 -6.16 18.49
N ASP A 320 -3.91 -7.30 17.81
CA ASP A 320 -4.61 -8.51 18.21
C ASP A 320 -4.29 -8.93 19.65
N ASN A 321 -5.25 -9.58 20.28
CA ASN A 321 -5.16 -10.12 21.63
C ASN A 321 -4.48 -11.50 21.61
N ASP A 322 -3.21 -11.51 21.19
CA ASP A 322 -2.33 -12.68 21.23
C ASP A 322 -0.88 -12.28 21.55
N ALA A 323 0.03 -13.26 21.57
CA ALA A 323 1.44 -12.99 21.86
C ALA A 323 2.14 -12.13 20.79
N ALA A 324 1.76 -12.29 19.53
CA ALA A 324 2.35 -11.58 18.40
C ALA A 324 1.92 -10.10 18.39
N GLY A 325 0.62 -9.84 18.57
CA GLY A 325 0.04 -8.51 18.68
C GLY A 325 0.54 -7.74 19.90
N ASN A 326 0.76 -8.40 21.04
CA ASN A 326 1.39 -7.75 22.20
C ASN A 326 2.85 -7.36 21.90
N LYS A 327 3.64 -8.26 21.29
CA LYS A 327 5.02 -7.96 20.89
C LYS A 327 5.08 -6.81 19.87
N ALA A 328 4.14 -6.79 18.92
CA ALA A 328 4.02 -5.72 17.93
C ALA A 328 3.70 -4.37 18.62
N ALA A 329 2.71 -4.35 19.51
CA ALA A 329 2.35 -3.14 20.25
C ALA A 329 3.50 -2.61 21.10
N ASP A 330 4.23 -3.49 21.80
CA ASP A 330 5.42 -3.09 22.57
C ASP A 330 6.50 -2.48 21.68
N ASN A 331 6.70 -3.06 20.49
CA ASN A 331 7.63 -2.50 19.51
C ASN A 331 7.21 -1.11 19.05
N TRP A 332 5.91 -0.91 18.78
CA TRP A 332 5.35 0.37 18.39
C TRP A 332 5.43 1.43 19.49
N ALA A 333 5.21 1.02 20.74
CA ALA A 333 5.28 1.90 21.90
C ALA A 333 6.69 2.47 22.13
N ARG A 334 7.74 1.73 21.75
CA ARG A 334 9.12 2.24 21.84
C ARG A 334 9.31 3.41 20.88
N GLY A 335 9.66 4.58 21.42
CA GLY A 335 10.00 5.77 20.62
C GLY A 335 8.81 6.67 20.28
N LEU A 336 7.59 6.36 20.72
CA LEU A 336 6.43 7.24 20.63
C LEU A 336 5.93 7.57 22.04
N ARG A 337 5.67 8.85 22.33
CA ARG A 337 5.26 9.32 23.67
C ARG A 337 3.73 9.42 23.81
N ASN A 338 3.04 9.54 22.69
CA ASN A 338 1.59 9.74 22.57
C ASN A 338 0.84 8.42 22.31
N VAL A 339 1.47 7.28 22.60
CA VAL A 339 0.90 5.94 22.37
C VAL A 339 0.27 5.37 23.63
N LYS A 340 -0.81 4.63 23.44
CA LYS A 340 -1.44 3.84 24.50
C LYS A 340 -1.80 2.46 23.96
N ARG A 341 -1.41 1.41 24.68
CA ARG A 341 -1.92 0.07 24.41
C ARG A 341 -3.42 0.04 24.71
N TRP A 342 -4.23 -0.21 23.68
CA TRP A 342 -5.68 -0.34 23.80
C TRP A 342 -6.12 -1.66 23.18
N ARG A 343 -5.91 -2.74 23.93
CA ARG A 343 -6.10 -4.10 23.42
C ARG A 343 -7.58 -4.40 23.15
N PRO A 344 -7.91 -5.10 22.05
CA PRO A 344 -9.20 -5.74 21.90
C PRO A 344 -9.56 -6.57 23.14
N LEU A 345 -10.83 -6.58 23.53
CA LEU A 345 -11.31 -7.32 24.70
C LEU A 345 -11.05 -8.83 24.53
N TRP A 346 -11.23 -9.34 23.31
CA TRP A 346 -10.89 -10.70 22.86
C TRP A 346 -10.46 -10.66 21.39
N SER A 347 -9.67 -11.64 20.96
CA SER A 347 -9.22 -11.82 19.57
C SER A 347 -8.81 -10.50 18.90
N ASP A 348 -9.55 -10.05 17.89
CA ASP A 348 -9.31 -8.85 17.09
C ASP A 348 -10.56 -7.94 17.08
N ALA A 349 -10.44 -6.76 16.44
CA ALA A 349 -11.55 -5.80 16.37
C ALA A 349 -12.72 -6.31 15.51
N ASN A 350 -12.45 -7.06 14.44
CA ASN A 350 -13.48 -7.69 13.63
C ASN A 350 -14.33 -8.68 14.43
N ALA A 351 -13.71 -9.53 15.24
CA ALA A 351 -14.39 -10.50 16.11
C ALA A 351 -15.27 -9.80 17.14
N MET A 352 -14.75 -8.77 17.81
CA MET A 352 -15.54 -7.95 18.74
C MET A 352 -16.77 -7.35 18.06
N ALA A 353 -16.62 -6.81 16.85
CA ALA A 353 -17.74 -6.24 16.10
C ALA A 353 -18.78 -7.30 15.72
N ASN A 354 -18.35 -8.49 15.28
CA ASN A 354 -19.26 -9.60 14.93
C ASN A 354 -20.05 -10.09 16.15
N ASP A 355 -19.44 -10.03 17.34
CA ASP A 355 -20.10 -10.37 18.61
C ASP A 355 -20.99 -9.22 19.16
N GLY A 356 -21.15 -8.13 18.40
CA GLY A 356 -22.06 -7.03 18.72
C GLY A 356 -21.45 -5.89 19.54
N VAL A 357 -20.13 -5.85 19.73
CA VAL A 357 -19.47 -4.72 20.41
C VAL A 357 -19.50 -3.48 19.52
N ASN A 358 -19.91 -2.35 20.09
CA ASN A 358 -19.78 -1.05 19.46
C ASN A 358 -18.32 -0.57 19.48
N LEU A 359 -17.60 -0.75 18.37
CA LEU A 359 -16.19 -0.37 18.27
C LEU A 359 -15.94 1.14 18.44
N ALA A 360 -16.87 2.00 18.00
CA ALA A 360 -16.72 3.44 18.19
C ALA A 360 -16.75 3.80 19.67
N THR A 361 -17.68 3.23 20.44
CA THR A 361 -17.71 3.40 21.91
C THR A 361 -16.42 2.87 22.54
N TRP A 362 -15.99 1.67 22.16
CA TRP A 362 -14.75 1.08 22.68
C TRP A 362 -13.50 1.95 22.40
N LEU A 363 -13.37 2.52 21.20
CA LEU A 363 -12.24 3.38 20.85
C LEU A 363 -12.28 4.72 21.57
N ASN A 364 -13.46 5.35 21.70
CA ASN A 364 -13.61 6.60 22.43
C ASN A 364 -13.27 6.47 23.92
N LEU A 365 -13.65 5.35 24.57
CA LEU A 365 -13.22 5.05 25.95
C LEU A 365 -11.69 4.94 26.08
N GLY A 366 -11.03 4.49 25.00
CA GLY A 366 -9.57 4.45 24.90
C GLY A 366 -8.93 5.83 24.96
N LEU A 367 -9.59 6.86 24.41
CA LEU A 367 -9.15 8.25 24.45
C LEU A 367 -9.47 8.92 25.80
N GLU A 368 -10.70 8.77 26.31
CA GLU A 368 -11.18 9.46 27.52
C GLU A 368 -10.37 9.14 28.78
N SER A 369 -9.87 7.92 28.88
CA SER A 369 -9.05 7.48 30.02
C SER A 369 -7.65 8.13 30.09
N VAL A 370 -7.33 9.06 29.18
CA VAL A 370 -6.14 9.94 29.25
C VAL A 370 -6.45 11.29 29.90
N ALA A 371 -7.72 11.71 29.97
CA ALA A 371 -8.12 13.02 30.48
C ALA A 371 -8.13 13.16 32.01
N MET A 372 -7.58 12.21 32.78
CA MET A 372 -7.28 12.41 34.20
C MET A 372 -5.86 12.97 34.36
N PRO A 373 -5.67 14.27 34.62
CA PRO A 373 -4.34 14.79 34.89
C PRO A 373 -3.81 14.18 36.18
N MET A 374 -2.69 13.45 36.07
CA MET A 374 -1.89 13.02 37.20
C MET A 374 -1.28 14.27 37.84
N GLN A 375 -1.94 14.82 38.88
CA GLN A 375 -1.37 15.86 39.71
C GLN A 375 -0.17 15.28 40.47
N LEU A 376 1.04 15.60 40.03
CA LEU A 376 2.25 15.36 40.81
C LEU A 376 2.37 16.46 41.90
N PRO A 377 2.65 16.10 43.16
CA PRO A 377 2.81 17.08 44.23
C PRO A 377 4.07 17.91 44.02
N VAL A 378 3.90 19.23 44.01
CA VAL A 378 4.99 20.21 44.01
C VAL A 378 5.68 20.14 45.37
N ASN A 379 6.97 19.78 45.39
CA ASN A 379 7.83 20.09 46.52
C ASN A 379 8.95 21.02 46.09
N LYS A 380 9.04 22.14 46.81
CA LYS A 380 9.93 23.28 46.59
C LYS A 380 11.39 22.89 46.79
N LEU A 381 12.27 23.39 45.92
CA LEU A 381 13.55 23.98 46.34
C LEU A 381 13.86 25.16 45.41
N SER A 382 13.94 26.36 45.99
CA SER A 382 14.56 27.58 45.43
C SER A 382 16.10 27.40 45.41
N THR A 383 16.91 28.08 44.60
CA THR A 383 17.09 29.54 44.49
C THR A 383 17.90 29.94 43.23
N ASP A 384 17.49 31.05 42.59
CA ASP A 384 18.27 32.17 42.00
C ASP A 384 19.42 31.93 40.98
N VAL A 385 19.78 32.81 40.04
CA VAL A 385 19.26 33.99 39.28
C VAL A 385 20.33 34.17 38.16
N ASP A 386 19.95 34.40 36.89
CA ASP A 386 20.47 35.49 36.03
C ASP A 386 20.08 35.39 34.53
N LYS A 387 20.13 36.57 33.88
CA LYS A 387 19.50 37.09 32.65
C LYS A 387 20.05 36.59 31.28
N PRO A 388 19.40 36.95 30.14
CA PRO A 388 19.50 36.26 28.85
C PRO A 388 20.56 36.83 27.91
N ASP A 389 20.96 36.05 26.90
CA ASP A 389 21.67 36.56 25.73
C ASP A 389 21.17 35.92 24.41
N GLU A 390 21.15 36.76 23.38
CA GLU A 390 20.70 36.52 22.01
C GLU A 390 21.77 35.77 21.18
N SER A 391 21.34 34.93 20.23
CA SER A 391 21.86 34.83 18.85
C SER A 391 21.71 33.42 18.23
N SER A 392 20.97 33.33 17.12
CA SER A 392 21.45 32.73 15.86
C SER A 392 20.36 32.83 14.80
N VAL A 393 20.67 33.62 13.76
CA VAL A 393 19.87 33.88 12.57
C VAL A 393 20.20 32.81 11.53
N ALA A 394 19.17 32.24 10.89
CA ALA A 394 19.32 31.35 9.73
C ALA A 394 19.54 32.17 8.44
N THR A 395 20.46 31.74 7.58
CA THR A 395 20.87 32.45 6.36
C THR A 395 20.03 32.08 5.12
N ASP A 396 19.95 33.05 4.20
CA ASP A 396 19.12 33.16 2.99
C ASP A 396 19.36 32.10 1.89
N GLU A 397 20.41 31.28 1.99
CA GLU A 397 20.79 30.33 0.91
C GLU A 397 19.84 29.12 0.74
N SER A 398 18.93 28.89 1.69
CA SER A 398 18.01 27.73 1.67
C SER A 398 16.73 27.95 0.87
N VAL A 399 16.40 29.20 0.53
CA VAL A 399 15.13 29.55 -0.15
C VAL A 399 15.28 29.53 -1.67
N ASP A 400 16.44 29.96 -2.20
CA ASP A 400 16.70 29.97 -3.65
C ASP A 400 16.90 28.56 -4.26
N ALA A 401 17.36 27.58 -3.46
CA ALA A 401 17.52 26.20 -3.90
C ALA A 401 16.16 25.50 -4.15
N LEU A 402 15.13 25.85 -3.37
CA LEU A 402 13.79 25.27 -3.49
C LEU A 402 13.03 25.81 -4.72
N CYS A 403 13.21 27.08 -5.06
CA CYS A 403 12.58 27.70 -6.23
C CYS A 403 13.11 27.16 -7.57
N HIS A 404 14.39 26.74 -7.63
CA HIS A 404 14.98 26.17 -8.84
C HIS A 404 14.58 24.72 -9.11
N GLU A 405 14.26 23.96 -8.06
CA GLU A 405 13.81 22.55 -8.19
C GLU A 405 12.36 22.47 -8.69
N GLU A 406 11.51 23.42 -8.29
CA GLU A 406 10.09 23.51 -8.67
C GLU A 406 9.89 23.89 -10.15
N SER A 407 10.75 24.77 -10.68
CA SER A 407 10.81 25.16 -12.10
C SER A 407 11.18 23.98 -13.01
N ARG A 408 12.15 23.15 -12.60
CA ARG A 408 12.61 21.98 -13.37
C ARG A 408 11.57 20.86 -13.48
N LEU A 409 10.81 20.64 -12.41
CA LEU A 409 9.69 19.68 -12.37
C LEU A 409 8.55 20.11 -13.29
N THR A 410 8.33 21.42 -13.46
CA THR A 410 7.26 21.96 -14.32
C THR A 410 7.57 21.75 -15.81
N ASP A 411 8.85 21.87 -16.20
CA ASP A 411 9.32 21.62 -17.57
C ASP A 411 9.32 20.13 -17.93
N GLU A 412 9.68 19.24 -16.98
CA GLU A 412 9.64 17.78 -17.16
C GLU A 412 8.18 17.24 -17.26
N ILE A 413 7.22 17.86 -16.55
CA ILE A 413 5.78 17.55 -16.66
C ILE A 413 5.21 17.95 -18.03
N THR A 414 5.65 19.09 -18.57
CA THR A 414 5.18 19.58 -19.88
C THR A 414 5.67 18.69 -21.03
N ALA A 415 6.88 18.12 -20.92
CA ALA A 415 7.43 17.17 -21.90
C ALA A 415 6.80 15.77 -21.85
N LEU A 416 6.20 15.37 -20.72
CA LEU A 416 5.49 14.10 -20.53
C LEU A 416 4.09 14.06 -21.18
N MET A 417 3.53 15.23 -21.54
CA MET A 417 2.22 15.36 -22.18
C MET A 417 2.26 15.18 -23.71
N ASP A 418 3.44 15.00 -24.30
CA ASP A 418 3.67 14.98 -25.76
C ASP A 418 3.77 13.57 -26.38
N SER A 419 3.50 12.50 -25.62
CA SER A 419 3.39 11.14 -26.19
C SER A 419 1.95 10.85 -26.63
N PRO A 420 1.72 10.46 -27.89
CA PRO A 420 0.36 10.34 -28.39
C PRO A 420 -0.37 9.13 -27.79
N PRO A 421 -1.65 9.29 -27.40
CA PRO A 421 -2.41 8.25 -26.72
C PRO A 421 -2.72 7.06 -27.65
N LEU A 422 -2.89 5.87 -27.07
CA LEU A 422 -3.14 4.62 -27.82
C LEU A 422 -4.61 4.20 -27.81
N CYS A 423 -5.03 3.55 -28.89
CA CYS A 423 -6.41 3.07 -29.03
C CYS A 423 -6.72 1.88 -28.13
N LEU A 424 -7.76 2.03 -27.30
CA LEU A 424 -8.23 1.02 -26.34
C LEU A 424 -8.55 -0.36 -26.99
N THR A 425 -9.23 -0.37 -28.14
CA THR A 425 -9.65 -1.62 -28.81
C THR A 425 -8.53 -2.29 -29.59
N CYS A 426 -7.61 -1.53 -30.19
CA CYS A 426 -6.40 -2.10 -30.80
C CYS A 426 -5.53 -2.78 -29.73
N PHE A 427 -5.45 -2.16 -28.56
CA PHE A 427 -4.67 -2.65 -27.43
C PHE A 427 -5.17 -4.02 -26.93
N ASP A 428 -6.50 -4.21 -26.83
CA ASP A 428 -7.12 -5.50 -26.45
C ASP A 428 -6.81 -6.66 -27.40
N THR A 429 -6.41 -6.36 -28.63
CA THR A 429 -6.03 -7.35 -29.65
C THR A 429 -4.52 -7.43 -29.88
N GLY A 430 -3.72 -6.70 -29.09
CA GLY A 430 -2.26 -6.75 -29.11
C GLY A 430 -1.60 -5.90 -30.21
N ARG A 431 -2.29 -4.88 -30.73
CA ARG A 431 -1.71 -3.90 -31.67
C ARG A 431 -1.67 -2.51 -31.05
N GLU A 432 -0.57 -1.80 -31.28
CA GLU A 432 -0.40 -0.41 -30.82
C GLU A 432 -0.73 0.51 -32.00
N THR A 433 -1.82 1.27 -31.89
CA THR A 433 -2.27 2.22 -32.92
C THR A 433 -2.58 3.54 -32.24
N GLU A 434 -1.98 4.60 -32.78
CA GLU A 434 -2.17 5.97 -32.31
C GLU A 434 -3.65 6.38 -32.39
N ALA A 435 -4.12 7.03 -31.33
CA ALA A 435 -5.51 7.41 -31.16
C ALA A 435 -5.66 8.92 -31.07
N LEU A 436 -6.83 9.42 -31.46
CA LEU A 436 -7.20 10.81 -31.31
C LEU A 436 -8.07 10.99 -30.05
N PRO A 437 -8.08 12.18 -29.43
CA PRO A 437 -8.92 12.45 -28.26
C PRO A 437 -10.40 12.32 -28.62
N ASP A 438 -11.15 11.50 -27.87
CA ASP A 438 -12.61 11.55 -27.85
C ASP A 438 -13.03 12.66 -26.88
N ASP A 439 -13.68 13.67 -27.43
CA ASP A 439 -14.02 14.97 -26.85
C ASP A 439 -15.01 14.89 -25.66
N HIS A 440 -15.46 13.69 -25.28
CA HIS A 440 -16.48 13.57 -24.23
C HIS A 440 -16.21 12.64 -23.05
N LYS A 441 -15.15 11.81 -23.03
CA LYS A 441 -14.93 10.85 -21.91
C LYS A 441 -13.47 10.53 -21.55
N GLY A 442 -12.49 11.23 -22.10
CA GLY A 442 -11.07 10.95 -21.83
C GLY A 442 -10.64 9.53 -22.23
N THR A 443 -11.35 8.91 -23.17
CA THR A 443 -11.05 7.57 -23.71
C THR A 443 -10.53 7.73 -25.14
N TYR A 444 -9.50 6.99 -25.53
CA TYR A 444 -8.82 7.21 -26.81
C TYR A 444 -9.06 6.05 -27.78
N TYR A 445 -9.53 6.34 -29.00
CA TYR A 445 -9.75 5.37 -30.07
C TYR A 445 -9.03 5.79 -31.36
N CYS A 446 -8.56 4.83 -32.16
CA CYS A 446 -8.04 5.10 -33.50
C CYS A 446 -9.22 5.29 -34.48
N ALA A 447 -8.97 5.89 -35.64
CA ALA A 447 -10.01 6.14 -36.65
C ALA A 447 -10.82 4.90 -37.08
N GLN A 448 -10.28 3.68 -36.86
CA GLN A 448 -10.91 2.41 -37.20
C GLN A 448 -11.81 1.83 -36.10
N HIS A 449 -11.51 2.15 -34.83
CA HIS A 449 -12.27 1.69 -33.65
C HIS A 449 -13.03 2.81 -32.96
N HIS A 450 -12.93 4.03 -33.48
CA HIS A 450 -13.81 5.11 -33.11
C HIS A 450 -15.24 4.60 -33.35
N PRO A 451 -16.10 4.58 -32.32
CA PRO A 451 -17.47 4.14 -32.51
C PRO A 451 -18.10 5.09 -33.51
N LEU A 452 -18.32 4.62 -34.75
CA LEU A 452 -19.23 5.31 -35.64
C LEU A 452 -20.59 5.27 -34.94
N ARG A 453 -21.05 6.46 -34.52
CA ARG A 453 -22.45 6.69 -34.20
C ARG A 453 -23.26 6.20 -35.40
N ASP A 454 -23.80 4.99 -35.28
CA ASP A 454 -25.09 4.57 -35.82
C ASP A 454 -25.24 3.06 -35.55
N GLN A 455 -26.44 2.67 -35.12
CA GLN A 455 -26.94 1.29 -34.96
C GLN A 455 -26.72 0.60 -33.60
N ALA A 456 -27.52 0.99 -32.60
CA ALA A 456 -28.13 0.02 -31.69
C ALA A 456 -29.50 0.55 -31.22
N GLU A 457 -30.56 -0.21 -31.53
CA GLU A 457 -31.97 0.11 -31.37
C GLU A 457 -32.46 0.24 -29.90
N PRO A 458 -33.58 0.94 -29.66
CA PRO A 458 -33.92 1.55 -28.38
C PRO A 458 -34.69 0.61 -27.44
N CYS A 459 -34.35 0.70 -26.15
CA CYS A 459 -35.20 0.17 -25.08
C CYS A 459 -36.44 1.07 -24.98
N ILE A 460 -37.60 0.49 -25.30
CA ILE A 460 -38.90 1.13 -25.25
C ILE A 460 -39.23 1.47 -23.79
N LEU A 461 -39.06 2.74 -23.44
CA LEU A 461 -39.81 3.40 -22.37
C LEU A 461 -40.67 4.48 -23.06
N SER A 462 -41.97 4.43 -22.78
CA SER A 462 -43.05 5.18 -23.41
C SER A 462 -42.74 6.66 -23.64
N GLU A 463 -43.09 7.15 -24.84
CA GLU A 463 -42.92 8.52 -25.35
C GLU A 463 -43.51 9.61 -24.42
N GLU A 464 -44.40 9.26 -23.50
CA GLU A 464 -44.95 10.19 -22.50
C GLU A 464 -43.94 10.60 -21.40
N ALA A 465 -42.80 9.91 -21.25
CA ALA A 465 -41.73 10.29 -20.32
C ALA A 465 -40.61 11.10 -20.99
N MET A 466 -40.66 11.33 -22.31
CA MET A 466 -39.63 12.01 -23.09
C MET A 466 -39.92 13.49 -23.38
N GLU A 467 -41.02 14.02 -22.86
CA GLU A 467 -41.26 15.46 -22.79
C GLU A 467 -41.07 15.94 -21.35
N LEU A 468 -39.83 16.19 -20.90
CA LEU A 468 -39.55 17.25 -19.92
C LEU A 468 -38.02 17.52 -19.81
N HIS A 469 -37.63 18.70 -20.31
CA HIS A 469 -36.43 19.50 -19.97
C HIS A 469 -35.06 19.18 -20.62
N GLN A 470 -34.87 19.78 -21.79
CA GLN A 470 -33.60 20.42 -22.14
C GLN A 470 -33.23 21.45 -21.06
N ASN A 471 -32.12 21.25 -20.33
CA ASN A 471 -31.59 22.29 -19.45
C ASN A 471 -30.26 22.79 -20.03
N GLU A 472 -30.33 23.86 -20.81
CA GLU A 472 -29.16 24.68 -21.11
C GLU A 472 -28.51 25.16 -19.80
N PRO A 473 -27.17 25.31 -19.74
CA PRO A 473 -26.51 25.86 -18.56
C PRO A 473 -27.10 27.22 -18.18
N ILE A 474 -27.45 27.37 -16.91
CA ILE A 474 -27.96 28.61 -16.35
C ILE A 474 -26.81 29.62 -16.32
N THR A 475 -26.92 30.64 -17.17
CA THR A 475 -25.90 31.71 -17.31
C THR A 475 -26.41 33.08 -16.85
N THR A 476 -27.60 33.14 -16.24
CA THR A 476 -28.27 34.39 -15.83
C THR A 476 -28.91 34.27 -14.45
N VAL A 477 -29.06 35.40 -13.75
CA VAL A 477 -29.76 35.47 -12.45
C VAL A 477 -31.18 34.91 -12.56
N GLN A 478 -31.91 35.31 -13.60
CA GLN A 478 -33.29 34.88 -13.82
C GLN A 478 -33.40 33.37 -14.02
N GLY A 479 -32.35 32.72 -14.55
CA GLY A 479 -32.31 31.27 -14.65
C GLY A 479 -32.10 30.60 -13.29
N ILE A 480 -31.28 31.17 -12.40
CA ILE A 480 -31.07 30.64 -11.04
C ILE A 480 -32.35 30.77 -10.21
N GLU A 481 -33.09 31.89 -10.33
CA GLU A 481 -34.36 32.09 -9.62
C GLU A 481 -35.45 31.10 -10.04
N ARG A 482 -35.35 30.50 -11.24
CA ARG A 482 -36.27 29.47 -11.72
C ARG A 482 -35.99 28.08 -11.16
N VAL A 483 -34.89 27.88 -10.44
CA VAL A 483 -34.56 26.60 -9.80
C VAL A 483 -35.55 26.32 -8.66
N GLN A 484 -36.44 25.35 -8.89
CA GLN A 484 -37.43 24.90 -7.92
C GLN A 484 -36.91 23.68 -7.17
N MET A 485 -36.88 23.76 -5.85
CA MET A 485 -36.42 22.68 -4.98
C MET A 485 -37.52 22.31 -3.99
N SER A 486 -37.74 21.02 -3.81
CA SER A 486 -38.75 20.48 -2.90
C SER A 486 -38.17 20.30 -1.51
N GLU A 487 -38.87 20.81 -0.50
CA GLU A 487 -38.47 20.68 0.90
C GLU A 487 -38.40 19.20 1.32
N GLY A 488 -37.43 18.85 2.17
CA GLY A 488 -37.22 17.47 2.62
C GLY A 488 -36.65 16.50 1.56
N THR A 489 -36.30 16.99 0.36
CA THR A 489 -35.63 16.19 -0.68
C THR A 489 -34.11 16.31 -0.56
N THR A 490 -33.39 15.24 -0.90
CA THR A 490 -31.92 15.24 -0.99
C THR A 490 -31.48 15.73 -2.37
N TYR A 491 -30.64 16.75 -2.40
CA TYR A 491 -30.03 17.27 -3.61
C TYR A 491 -28.52 17.05 -3.56
N VAL A 492 -27.97 16.55 -4.66
CA VAL A 492 -26.53 16.43 -4.85
C VAL A 492 -26.00 17.76 -5.37
N VAL A 493 -24.88 18.24 -4.86
CA VAL A 493 -24.13 19.40 -5.34
C VAL A 493 -22.69 18.99 -5.67
N ASP A 494 -22.17 19.54 -6.75
CA ASP A 494 -20.80 19.36 -7.19
C ASP A 494 -20.27 20.64 -7.87
N LEU A 495 -18.99 20.93 -7.71
CA LEU A 495 -18.35 22.12 -8.28
C LEU A 495 -17.17 21.75 -9.17
N GLU A 496 -17.15 22.36 -10.35
CA GLU A 496 -15.94 22.43 -11.16
C GLU A 496 -15.19 23.72 -10.82
N THR A 497 -13.89 23.64 -10.58
CA THR A 497 -13.06 24.81 -10.22
C THR A 497 -11.82 24.90 -11.11
N THR A 498 -11.20 26.08 -11.21
CA THR A 498 -9.95 26.25 -11.97
C THR A 498 -8.72 25.70 -11.22
N GLY A 499 -8.89 25.07 -10.05
CA GLY A 499 -7.84 24.53 -9.20
C GLY A 499 -8.30 24.34 -7.75
N LEU A 500 -7.37 23.99 -6.85
CA LEU A 500 -7.72 23.42 -5.53
C LEU A 500 -7.79 24.42 -4.36
N ASP A 501 -7.21 25.62 -4.51
CA ASP A 501 -7.23 26.66 -3.48
C ASP A 501 -8.40 27.64 -3.68
N PRO A 502 -9.40 27.71 -2.77
CA PRO A 502 -10.54 28.62 -2.89
C PRO A 502 -10.17 30.11 -2.83
N ARG A 503 -8.97 30.46 -2.35
CA ARG A 503 -8.49 31.86 -2.32
C ARG A 503 -7.90 32.31 -3.65
N GLN A 504 -7.46 31.37 -4.48
CA GLN A 504 -6.71 31.64 -5.71
C GLN A 504 -7.46 31.20 -6.97
N HIS A 505 -8.27 30.16 -6.86
CA HIS A 505 -9.01 29.57 -7.98
C HIS A 505 -10.48 29.99 -7.94
N LYS A 506 -11.15 29.78 -9.08
CA LYS A 506 -12.53 30.22 -9.31
C LYS A 506 -13.44 29.03 -9.53
N ILE A 507 -14.70 29.16 -9.11
CA ILE A 507 -15.77 28.25 -9.50
C ILE A 507 -16.03 28.40 -11.01
N VAL A 508 -15.97 27.31 -11.75
CA VAL A 508 -16.31 27.23 -13.18
C VAL A 508 -17.78 26.91 -13.37
N SER A 509 -18.29 25.90 -12.65
CA SER A 509 -19.71 25.55 -12.68
C SER A 509 -20.17 24.96 -11.35
N ILE A 510 -21.46 25.09 -11.08
CA ILE A 510 -22.15 24.46 -9.95
C ILE A 510 -23.20 23.52 -10.54
N ALA A 511 -23.00 22.22 -10.41
CA ALA A 511 -24.00 21.22 -10.73
C ALA A 511 -24.82 20.91 -9.48
N LEU A 512 -26.14 20.96 -9.57
CA LEU A 512 -27.01 20.54 -8.47
C LEU A 512 -28.29 19.87 -8.96
N GLY A 513 -28.76 18.85 -8.26
CA GLY A 513 -29.94 18.11 -8.72
C GLY A 513 -30.28 16.85 -7.93
N THR A 514 -31.30 16.17 -8.44
CA THR A 514 -31.70 14.80 -8.06
C THR A 514 -31.48 13.87 -9.27
N PRO A 515 -31.61 12.54 -9.13
CA PRO A 515 -31.59 11.64 -10.28
C PRO A 515 -32.63 11.97 -11.36
N ALA A 516 -33.72 12.66 -11.01
CA ALA A 516 -34.80 13.03 -11.92
C ALA A 516 -34.63 14.41 -12.57
N GLN A 517 -33.81 15.30 -11.99
CA GLN A 517 -33.69 16.67 -12.47
C GLN A 517 -32.35 17.28 -12.05
N VAL A 518 -31.60 17.80 -13.02
CA VAL A 518 -30.29 18.43 -12.80
C VAL A 518 -30.27 19.83 -13.38
N TRP A 519 -29.69 20.77 -12.63
CA TRP A 519 -29.36 22.11 -13.06
C TRP A 519 -27.86 22.29 -13.06
N ILE A 520 -27.35 22.97 -14.09
CA ILE A 520 -25.95 23.36 -14.19
C ILE A 520 -25.92 24.89 -14.23
N ILE A 521 -25.27 25.51 -13.25
CA ILE A 521 -25.05 26.96 -13.21
C ILE A 521 -23.63 27.23 -13.68
N ASP A 522 -23.50 27.94 -14.81
CA ASP A 522 -22.20 28.36 -15.33
C ASP A 522 -21.74 29.64 -14.62
N MET A 523 -20.61 29.56 -13.93
CA MET A 523 -20.06 30.66 -13.14
C MET A 523 -19.03 31.48 -13.91
N ARG A 524 -18.65 31.10 -15.14
CA ARG A 524 -17.69 31.88 -15.95
C ARG A 524 -18.20 33.30 -16.26
N PRO A 525 -19.47 33.53 -16.63
CA PRO A 525 -19.99 34.88 -16.85
C PRO A 525 -19.88 35.76 -15.59
N TYR A 526 -20.08 35.18 -14.40
CA TYR A 526 -20.11 35.90 -13.13
C TYR A 526 -18.84 36.73 -12.88
N TYR A 527 -17.65 36.22 -13.25
CA TYR A 527 -16.38 36.94 -13.02
C TYR A 527 -16.16 38.13 -13.96
N SER A 528 -16.88 38.18 -15.08
CA SER A 528 -16.82 39.29 -16.05
C SER A 528 -17.87 40.37 -15.78
N LEU A 529 -18.74 40.18 -14.79
CA LEU A 529 -19.83 41.10 -14.47
C LEU A 529 -19.39 42.31 -13.63
N LEU A 530 -20.11 43.43 -13.83
CA LEU A 530 -20.00 44.61 -12.97
C LEU A 530 -20.31 44.27 -11.50
N PRO A 531 -19.72 44.99 -10.52
CA PRO A 531 -19.89 44.69 -9.10
C PRO A 531 -21.37 44.59 -8.64
N SER A 532 -22.26 45.44 -9.15
CA SER A 532 -23.70 45.41 -8.85
C SER A 532 -24.35 44.10 -9.29
N ASN A 533 -23.97 43.59 -10.47
CA ASN A 533 -24.51 42.36 -11.02
C ASN A 533 -23.93 41.13 -10.30
N ARG A 534 -22.66 41.19 -9.88
CA ARG A 534 -22.05 40.14 -9.03
C ARG A 534 -22.72 40.05 -7.65
N ALA A 535 -23.05 41.19 -7.05
CA ALA A 535 -23.78 41.21 -5.78
C ALA A 535 -25.14 40.51 -5.90
N GLU A 536 -25.83 40.72 -7.02
CA GLU A 536 -27.13 40.09 -7.27
C GLU A 536 -27.03 38.57 -7.50
N TRP A 537 -26.01 38.12 -8.24
CA TRP A 537 -25.70 36.69 -8.36
C TRP A 537 -25.45 36.03 -7.00
N LYS A 538 -24.61 36.65 -6.15
CA LYS A 538 -24.34 36.15 -4.80
C LYS A 538 -25.62 36.05 -3.99
N ARG A 539 -26.45 37.10 -4.00
CA ARG A 539 -27.72 37.13 -3.25
C ARG A 539 -28.62 35.96 -3.63
N VAL A 540 -28.77 35.68 -4.92
CA VAL A 540 -29.68 34.62 -5.41
C VAL A 540 -29.12 33.22 -5.12
N LEU A 541 -27.81 33.03 -5.28
CA LEU A 541 -27.16 31.76 -4.91
C LEU A 541 -27.23 31.49 -3.40
N GLN A 542 -27.03 32.52 -2.57
CA GLN A 542 -27.23 32.41 -1.12
C GLN A 542 -28.67 31.99 -0.77
N ILE A 543 -29.68 32.56 -1.44
CA ILE A 543 -31.08 32.15 -1.25
C ILE A 543 -31.28 30.68 -1.65
N LEU A 544 -30.75 30.26 -2.81
CA LEU A 544 -30.86 28.89 -3.30
C LEU A 544 -30.28 27.89 -2.29
N PHE A 545 -29.08 28.15 -1.79
CA PHE A 545 -28.40 27.27 -0.84
C PHE A 545 -28.90 27.38 0.60
N SER A 546 -29.70 28.41 0.92
CA SER A 546 -30.35 28.53 2.23
C SER A 546 -31.63 27.70 2.39
N LYS A 547 -32.09 27.03 1.32
CA LYS A 547 -33.30 26.20 1.34
C LYS A 547 -33.12 25.00 2.30
N ALA A 548 -34.21 24.64 3.00
CA ALA A 548 -34.26 23.52 3.94
C ALA A 548 -34.33 22.17 3.20
N VAL A 549 -33.22 21.79 2.59
CA VAL A 549 -33.04 20.53 1.86
C VAL A 549 -31.80 19.80 2.38
N LEU A 550 -31.70 18.49 2.13
CA LEU A 550 -30.48 17.75 2.47
C LEU A 550 -29.48 17.88 1.33
N TRP A 551 -28.31 18.45 1.60
CA TRP A 551 -27.22 18.55 0.62
C TRP A 551 -26.30 17.33 0.71
N ALA A 552 -26.04 16.69 -0.43
CA ALA A 552 -25.05 15.62 -0.58
C ALA A 552 -24.01 16.02 -1.63
N GLY A 553 -22.78 15.55 -1.53
CA GLY A 553 -21.73 15.85 -2.51
C GLY A 553 -20.55 14.91 -2.36
N HIS A 554 -19.80 14.68 -3.45
CA HIS A 554 -18.66 13.76 -3.44
C HIS A 554 -17.45 14.36 -2.70
N ASN A 555 -17.36 15.70 -2.62
CA ASN A 555 -16.30 16.47 -1.97
C ASN A 555 -16.85 17.68 -1.18
N LEU A 556 -17.97 17.48 -0.47
CA LEU A 556 -18.77 18.58 0.08
C LEU A 556 -17.98 19.58 0.94
N LYS A 557 -16.92 19.16 1.66
CA LYS A 557 -16.04 20.07 2.42
C LYS A 557 -15.23 21.02 1.52
N PHE A 558 -14.73 20.52 0.41
CA PHE A 558 -14.00 21.30 -0.60
C PHE A 558 -14.95 22.26 -1.30
N ASP A 559 -16.09 21.74 -1.77
CA ASP A 559 -17.17 22.49 -2.42
C ASP A 559 -17.67 23.65 -1.56
N LEU A 560 -17.91 23.37 -0.28
CA LEU A 560 -18.33 24.35 0.71
C LEU A 560 -17.29 25.44 0.96
N SER A 561 -16.00 25.12 0.85
CA SER A 561 -14.93 26.11 1.04
C SER A 561 -14.96 27.18 -0.06
N PHE A 562 -15.21 26.77 -1.31
CA PHE A 562 -15.39 27.67 -2.45
C PHE A 562 -16.69 28.47 -2.34
N LEU A 563 -17.82 27.80 -2.09
CA LEU A 563 -19.13 28.45 -1.95
C LEU A 563 -19.14 29.48 -0.80
N SER A 564 -18.51 29.16 0.34
CA SER A 564 -18.41 30.06 1.50
C SER A 564 -17.50 31.25 1.21
N LEU A 565 -16.31 31.03 0.67
CA LEU A 565 -15.33 32.10 0.49
C LEU A 565 -15.68 33.03 -0.68
N GLU A 566 -16.10 32.48 -1.82
CA GLU A 566 -16.36 33.27 -3.03
C GLU A 566 -17.76 33.88 -3.04
N LEU A 567 -18.77 33.16 -2.55
CA LEU A 567 -20.17 33.53 -2.65
C LEU A 567 -20.82 33.85 -1.30
N GLY A 568 -20.13 33.62 -0.18
CA GLY A 568 -20.69 33.86 1.15
C GLY A 568 -21.85 32.92 1.49
N VAL A 569 -21.88 31.72 0.91
CA VAL A 569 -22.93 30.73 1.14
C VAL A 569 -22.68 29.99 2.45
N GLN A 570 -23.75 29.80 3.24
CA GLN A 570 -23.74 28.95 4.43
C GLN A 570 -24.86 27.92 4.28
N LEU A 571 -24.51 26.63 4.22
CA LEU A 571 -25.51 25.56 4.26
C LEU A 571 -26.05 25.44 5.69
N ARG A 572 -27.36 25.22 5.81
CA ARG A 572 -28.05 24.99 7.08
C ARG A 572 -28.20 23.52 7.38
#